data_AF-A0A7Y5UG38-F1
#
_entry.id   AF-A0A7Y5UG38-F1
#
_cell.length_a   1.000
_cell.length_b   1.000
_cell.length_c   1.000
_cell.angle_alpha   90.00
_cell.angle_beta   90.00
_cell.angle_gamma   90.00
#
_symmetry.space_group_name_H-M   'P 1'
#
loop_
_entity.id
_entity.type
_entity.pdbx_description
1 polymer ?
#
loop_
_entity_poly.entity_id
_entity_poly.type
_entity_poly.pdbx_seq_one_letter_code
_entity_poly.pdbx_strand_id
1 'polypeptide(L)'
;MTMLTSRAPVDVGTSAPDFVLTDGAGRSVALTDFRGQPVIIAFYPPEWDPSRADQLTHFNWLVRQVPGVNAELLGISMDGMWCQLAFAGDAVRVPLLADLDPQGAVAERYGVRGGQALFVVDAAGTIAWRHVDPSGSAPNTSELLAALSALATPTPESQAARFATLATDAVPLAPCAQPRDEHDPLLVPTRREFVTTALAAALALAAAPLMAKAEPVTDRLAAPLGPEIAPASVTLRVNGHPVSMTIEPRVTLLDALREYAGLTGTKKGCDHGQCGACTVHVNGRRELSCLTFAVMHQGDEITTVEGLATADTLHPMQAAFITHDGFQCGYCTPGQLMSATALLMEPCGPTDADVKECMSGNICRCGAYPGIVAAIQDVRATRRG
;
A
#
# COMPACT_ATOMS: atom_id res chain seq x y z
N MET A 1 -9.40 1.58 39.32
CA MET A 1 -9.43 1.52 37.84
C MET A 1 -10.75 0.88 37.45
N THR A 2 -11.78 1.70 37.28
CA THR A 2 -13.15 1.27 37.00
C THR A 2 -13.17 0.69 35.59
N MET A 3 -13.49 -0.60 35.44
CA MET A 3 -13.73 -1.18 34.12
C MET A 3 -14.93 -0.45 33.51
N LEU A 4 -14.66 0.44 32.55
CA LEU A 4 -15.70 0.97 31.66
C LEU A 4 -16.30 -0.25 30.96
N THR A 5 -17.56 -0.53 31.27
CA THR A 5 -18.37 -1.52 30.58
C THR A 5 -18.40 -1.17 29.10
N SER A 6 -17.67 -1.91 28.26
CA SER A 6 -17.70 -1.71 26.82
C SER A 6 -19.10 -2.03 26.33
N ARG A 7 -19.78 -1.02 25.77
CA ARG A 7 -21.07 -1.19 25.11
C ARG A 7 -20.91 -2.16 23.95
N ALA A 8 -21.88 -3.07 23.75
CA ALA A 8 -21.86 -3.98 22.60
C ALA A 8 -21.90 -3.19 21.27
N PRO A 9 -21.24 -3.68 20.20
CA PRO A 9 -21.29 -3.01 18.91
C PRO A 9 -22.71 -2.89 18.36
N VAL A 10 -23.00 -1.83 17.61
CA VAL A 10 -24.33 -1.59 17.04
C VAL A 10 -24.66 -2.63 15.96
N ASP A 11 -25.85 -3.22 16.03
CA ASP A 11 -26.26 -4.35 15.19
C ASP A 11 -26.67 -3.95 13.77
N VAL A 12 -26.46 -4.88 12.83
CA VAL A 12 -26.95 -4.79 11.45
C VAL A 12 -28.48 -4.72 11.45
N GLY A 13 -29.05 -3.86 10.61
CA GLY A 13 -30.49 -3.60 10.54
C GLY A 13 -30.99 -2.50 11.48
N THR A 14 -30.11 -1.89 12.28
CA THR A 14 -30.46 -0.75 13.13
C THR A 14 -30.01 0.58 12.51
N SER A 15 -30.61 1.69 12.95
CA SER A 15 -30.20 3.02 12.52
C SER A 15 -28.81 3.34 13.06
N ALA A 16 -27.92 3.79 12.17
CA ALA A 16 -26.56 4.17 12.52
C ALA A 16 -26.57 5.39 13.46
N PRO A 17 -25.90 5.34 14.63
CA PRO A 17 -25.85 6.47 15.54
C PRO A 17 -25.27 7.71 14.85
N ASP A 18 -26.00 8.81 14.96
CA ASP A 18 -25.62 10.07 14.31
C ASP A 18 -24.40 10.70 14.99
N PHE A 19 -23.64 11.49 14.22
CA PHE A 19 -22.49 12.25 14.69
C PHE A 19 -22.27 13.50 13.84
N VAL A 20 -21.61 14.48 14.45
CA VAL A 20 -21.03 15.64 13.78
C VAL A 20 -19.58 15.72 14.23
N LEU A 21 -18.65 15.62 13.28
CA LEU A 21 -17.21 15.67 13.54
C LEU A 21 -16.56 16.70 12.60
N THR A 22 -15.33 17.07 12.91
CA THR A 22 -14.57 18.02 12.10
C THR A 22 -13.53 17.28 11.28
N ASP A 23 -13.41 17.64 10.00
CA ASP A 23 -12.36 17.13 9.11
C ASP A 23 -11.02 17.87 9.30
N GLY A 24 -9.97 17.40 8.64
CA GLY A 24 -8.63 18.03 8.71
C GLY A 24 -8.56 19.48 8.19
N ALA A 25 -9.57 19.96 7.46
CA ALA A 25 -9.68 21.33 6.97
C ALA A 25 -10.54 22.22 7.90
N GLY A 26 -11.01 21.70 9.03
CA GLY A 26 -11.85 22.44 9.97
C GLY A 26 -13.34 22.50 9.59
N ARG A 27 -13.79 21.73 8.60
CA ARG A 27 -15.20 21.69 8.18
C ARG A 27 -15.96 20.68 9.04
N SER A 28 -17.16 21.06 9.46
CA SER A 28 -18.08 20.13 10.12
C SER A 28 -18.68 19.16 9.09
N VAL A 29 -18.65 17.87 9.41
CA VAL A 29 -19.19 16.76 8.62
C VAL A 29 -20.15 15.98 9.53
N ALA A 30 -21.40 15.87 9.13
CA ALA A 30 -22.42 15.10 9.83
C ALA A 30 -22.73 13.80 9.08
N LEU A 31 -23.07 12.72 9.80
CA LEU A 31 -23.50 11.48 9.14
C LEU A 31 -24.79 11.67 8.31
N THR A 32 -25.62 12.62 8.72
CA THR A 32 -26.84 13.01 7.97
C THR A 32 -26.54 13.62 6.60
N ASP A 33 -25.35 14.17 6.38
CA ASP A 33 -24.97 14.78 5.09
C ASP A 33 -24.90 13.73 3.96
N PHE A 34 -24.77 12.46 4.33
CA PHE A 34 -24.67 11.32 3.39
C PHE A 34 -26.01 10.64 3.13
N ARG A 35 -27.14 11.16 3.63
CA ARG A 35 -28.46 10.58 3.33
C ARG A 35 -28.74 10.62 1.83
N GLY A 36 -29.25 9.54 1.27
CA GLY A 36 -29.44 9.37 -0.17
C GLY A 36 -28.28 8.66 -0.89
N GLN A 37 -27.17 8.39 -0.21
CA GLN A 37 -26.09 7.54 -0.73
C GLN A 37 -25.52 6.62 0.38
N PRO A 38 -25.00 5.43 0.04
CA PRO A 38 -24.32 4.61 1.02
C PRO A 38 -23.06 5.28 1.56
N VAL A 39 -22.69 4.99 2.80
CA VAL A 39 -21.44 5.46 3.41
C VAL A 39 -20.78 4.34 4.20
N ILE A 40 -19.47 4.26 4.12
CA ILE A 40 -18.65 3.31 4.85
C ILE A 40 -17.92 4.08 5.95
N ILE A 41 -18.09 3.65 7.19
CA ILE A 41 -17.46 4.28 8.36
C ILE A 41 -16.39 3.32 8.89
N ALA A 42 -15.13 3.74 8.86
CA ALA A 42 -13.99 3.00 9.38
C ALA A 42 -13.51 3.62 10.69
N PHE A 43 -13.59 2.86 11.78
CA PHE A 43 -13.07 3.25 13.10
C PHE A 43 -11.66 2.70 13.30
N TYR A 44 -10.77 3.56 13.81
CA TYR A 44 -9.41 3.18 14.19
C TYR A 44 -9.17 3.33 15.70
N PRO A 45 -8.32 2.46 16.28
CA PRO A 45 -7.92 2.60 17.68
C PRO A 45 -7.13 3.91 17.90
N PRO A 46 -6.95 4.34 19.17
CA PRO A 46 -6.20 5.55 19.50
C PRO A 46 -4.77 5.51 18.97
N GLU A 47 -4.21 4.31 18.85
CA GLU A 47 -2.86 4.06 18.33
C GLU A 47 -2.94 3.83 16.82
N TRP A 48 -3.49 4.81 16.10
CA TRP A 48 -3.61 4.77 14.64
C TRP A 48 -2.23 4.52 14.01
N ASP A 49 -2.14 3.44 13.23
CA ASP A 49 -0.91 3.02 12.57
C ASP A 49 -0.88 3.61 11.14
N PRO A 50 0.06 4.51 10.82
CA PRO A 50 0.16 5.12 9.49
C PRO A 50 0.40 4.09 8.37
N SER A 51 0.89 2.89 8.69
CA SER A 51 0.99 1.82 7.69
C SER A 51 -0.37 1.36 7.20
N ARG A 52 -1.43 1.48 8.01
CA ARG A 52 -2.81 1.08 7.68
C ARG A 52 -3.57 2.12 6.84
N ALA A 53 -2.95 3.25 6.51
CA ALA A 53 -3.53 4.20 5.55
C ALA A 53 -3.72 3.55 4.18
N ASP A 54 -2.86 2.59 3.83
CA ASP A 54 -2.98 1.75 2.64
C ASP A 54 -4.30 0.97 2.61
N GLN A 55 -4.81 0.54 3.76
CA GLN A 55 -6.04 -0.22 3.91
C GLN A 55 -7.25 0.62 3.51
N LEU A 56 -7.26 1.91 3.88
CA LEU A 56 -8.28 2.85 3.42
C LEU A 56 -8.16 3.11 1.91
N THR A 57 -6.95 3.19 1.37
CA THR A 57 -6.72 3.28 -0.07
C THR A 57 -7.29 2.06 -0.80
N HIS A 58 -7.05 0.85 -0.29
CA HIS A 58 -7.57 -0.39 -0.83
C HIS A 58 -9.11 -0.45 -0.77
N PHE A 59 -9.73 -0.03 0.34
CA PHE A 59 -11.19 0.02 0.43
C PHE A 59 -11.81 1.04 -0.51
N ASN A 60 -11.23 2.23 -0.63
CA ASN A 60 -11.69 3.23 -1.59
C ASN A 60 -11.57 2.72 -3.03
N TRP A 61 -10.47 2.03 -3.36
CA TRP A 61 -10.33 1.36 -4.65
C TRP A 61 -11.42 0.31 -4.86
N LEU A 62 -11.67 -0.55 -3.86
CA LEU A 62 -12.66 -1.62 -3.90
C LEU A 62 -14.08 -1.09 -4.14
N VAL A 63 -14.47 -0.03 -3.44
CA VAL A 63 -15.77 0.62 -3.61
C VAL A 63 -15.97 1.11 -5.03
N ARG A 64 -14.93 1.71 -5.64
CA ARG A 64 -14.97 2.18 -7.04
C ARG A 64 -15.11 1.06 -8.06
N GLN A 65 -14.78 -0.18 -7.69
CA GLN A 65 -14.94 -1.33 -8.59
C GLN A 65 -16.37 -1.88 -8.60
N VAL A 66 -17.26 -1.48 -7.67
CA VAL A 66 -18.63 -1.98 -7.61
C VAL A 66 -19.56 -1.10 -8.46
N PRO A 67 -20.04 -1.57 -9.63
CA PRO A 67 -20.88 -0.75 -10.49
C PRO A 67 -22.23 -0.44 -9.83
N GLY A 68 -22.69 0.81 -9.93
CA GLY A 68 -23.99 1.23 -9.37
C GLY A 68 -23.99 1.52 -7.87
N VAL A 69 -22.83 1.48 -7.21
CA VAL A 69 -22.64 1.89 -5.81
C VAL A 69 -21.79 3.16 -5.77
N ASN A 70 -22.40 4.28 -5.37
CA ASN A 70 -21.67 5.51 -5.09
C ASN A 70 -21.53 5.67 -3.56
N ALA A 71 -20.72 4.80 -2.94
CA ALA A 71 -20.48 4.85 -1.51
C ALA A 71 -19.28 5.75 -1.17
N GLU A 72 -19.40 6.56 -0.13
CA GLU A 72 -18.28 7.36 0.38
C GLU A 72 -17.61 6.67 1.58
N LEU A 73 -16.28 6.72 1.67
CA LEU A 73 -15.53 6.14 2.79
C LEU A 73 -15.10 7.24 3.75
N LEU A 74 -15.50 7.13 5.02
CA LEU A 74 -15.13 8.03 6.11
C LEU A 74 -14.25 7.28 7.11
N GLY A 75 -13.09 7.85 7.43
CA GLY A 75 -12.30 7.41 8.57
C GLY A 75 -12.71 8.18 9.82
N ILE A 76 -12.77 7.52 10.98
CA ILE A 76 -12.92 8.17 12.29
C ILE A 76 -11.75 7.73 13.17
N SER A 77 -11.02 8.71 13.71
CA SER A 77 -9.86 8.49 14.60
C SER A 77 -10.02 9.23 15.92
N MET A 78 -9.50 8.62 16.99
CA MET A 78 -9.49 9.20 18.35
C MET A 78 -8.20 9.98 18.67
N ASP A 79 -7.21 10.03 17.78
CA ASP A 79 -5.96 10.77 17.97
C ASP A 79 -5.77 11.85 16.90
N GLY A 80 -5.66 13.11 17.36
CA GLY A 80 -5.59 14.29 16.51
C GLY A 80 -4.22 14.59 15.90
N MET A 81 -3.11 14.09 16.48
CA MET A 81 -1.77 14.52 16.03
C MET A 81 -1.34 13.85 14.73
N TRP A 82 -1.69 12.58 14.54
CA TRP A 82 -1.45 11.85 13.29
C TRP A 82 -2.45 12.22 12.18
N CYS A 83 -3.67 12.61 12.55
CA CYS A 83 -4.66 13.19 11.63
C CYS A 83 -4.23 14.52 11.00
N GLN A 84 -3.19 15.17 11.51
CA GLN A 84 -2.67 16.43 10.95
C GLN A 84 -1.40 16.22 10.12
N LEU A 85 -0.51 15.30 10.53
CA LEU A 85 0.79 15.07 9.88
C LEU A 85 0.69 14.26 8.58
N ALA A 86 -0.20 13.26 8.49
CA ALA A 86 -0.40 12.49 7.26
C ALA A 86 -1.12 13.26 6.14
N PHE A 87 -1.55 14.51 6.42
CA PHE A 87 -2.46 15.29 5.58
C PHE A 87 -1.91 16.66 5.16
N ALA A 88 -0.62 16.93 5.42
CA ALA A 88 0.08 18.09 4.85
C ALA A 88 0.38 17.93 3.33
N GLY A 89 -0.09 16.86 2.68
CA GLY A 89 0.04 16.61 1.24
C GLY A 89 -1.00 15.62 0.70
N ASP A 90 -1.06 15.47 -0.63
CA ASP A 90 -2.04 14.67 -1.40
C ASP A 90 -1.98 13.13 -1.19
N ALA A 91 -1.32 12.65 -0.14
CA ALA A 91 -0.98 11.24 0.05
C ALA A 91 -2.18 10.33 0.43
N VAL A 92 -3.20 10.87 1.10
CA VAL A 92 -4.41 10.11 1.51
C VAL A 92 -5.68 10.87 1.13
N ARG A 93 -6.41 10.38 0.12
CA ARG A 93 -7.67 10.98 -0.39
C ARG A 93 -8.92 10.46 0.33
N VAL A 94 -8.89 10.37 1.65
CA VAL A 94 -10.05 9.90 2.45
C VAL A 94 -10.37 10.97 3.50
N PRO A 95 -11.64 11.41 3.64
CA PRO A 95 -12.04 12.28 4.73
C PRO A 95 -11.85 11.53 6.07
N LEU A 96 -10.83 11.92 6.82
CA LEU A 96 -10.59 11.44 8.19
C LEU A 96 -11.18 12.48 9.16
N LEU A 97 -12.06 12.02 10.04
CA LEU A 97 -12.79 12.83 11.01
C LEU A 97 -12.23 12.59 12.41
N ALA A 98 -12.00 13.67 13.16
CA ALA A 98 -11.38 13.62 14.47
C ALA A 98 -12.43 13.55 15.59
N ASP A 99 -12.50 12.43 16.32
CA ASP A 99 -13.42 12.17 17.44
C ASP A 99 -12.78 12.58 18.77
N LEU A 100 -12.61 13.89 18.99
CA LEU A 100 -11.75 14.44 20.05
C LEU A 100 -12.48 15.01 21.27
N ASP A 101 -13.75 15.41 21.17
CA ASP A 101 -14.47 16.08 22.27
C ASP A 101 -15.93 15.60 22.44
N PRO A 102 -16.22 14.77 23.46
CA PRO A 102 -15.26 14.03 24.28
C PRO A 102 -14.53 12.97 23.44
N GLN A 103 -13.25 12.71 23.73
CA GLN A 103 -12.43 11.80 22.95
C GLN A 103 -13.04 10.40 22.82
N GLY A 104 -13.30 9.96 21.59
CA GLY A 104 -13.88 8.65 21.30
C GLY A 104 -15.38 8.54 21.53
N ALA A 105 -16.11 9.65 21.62
CA ALA A 105 -17.55 9.65 21.88
C ALA A 105 -18.38 9.01 20.76
N VAL A 106 -17.95 9.13 19.50
CA VAL A 106 -18.59 8.45 18.38
C VAL A 106 -18.24 6.97 18.39
N ALA A 107 -16.96 6.62 18.58
CA ALA A 107 -16.53 5.22 18.70
C ALA A 107 -17.25 4.49 19.85
N GLU A 108 -17.51 5.17 20.97
CA GLU A 108 -18.25 4.65 22.10
C GLU A 108 -19.75 4.46 21.80
N ARG A 109 -20.37 5.38 21.06
CA ARG A 109 -21.77 5.23 20.58
C ARG A 109 -21.93 4.02 19.67
N TYR A 110 -20.92 3.72 18.86
CA TYR A 110 -20.89 2.54 17.99
C TYR A 110 -20.48 1.24 18.71
N GLY A 111 -20.05 1.31 19.97
CA GLY A 111 -19.60 0.16 20.76
C GLY A 111 -18.27 -0.43 20.31
N VAL A 112 -17.40 0.39 19.69
CA VAL A 112 -16.13 -0.04 19.07
C VAL A 112 -14.92 0.75 19.57
N ARG A 113 -15.07 1.44 20.71
CA ARG A 113 -13.98 2.20 21.34
C ARG A 113 -12.78 1.28 21.61
N GLY A 114 -11.62 1.65 21.05
CA GLY A 114 -10.35 0.94 21.25
C GLY A 114 -10.09 -0.22 20.27
N GLY A 115 -11.00 -0.50 19.32
CA GLY A 115 -10.84 -1.55 18.32
C GLY A 115 -10.99 -1.04 16.89
N GLN A 116 -10.56 -1.85 15.92
CA GLN A 116 -10.84 -1.58 14.51
C GLN A 116 -12.25 -2.06 14.17
N ALA A 117 -13.00 -1.23 13.45
CA ALA A 117 -14.31 -1.61 12.96
C ALA A 117 -14.63 -0.94 11.62
N LEU A 118 -15.46 -1.61 10.83
CA LEU A 118 -15.99 -1.11 9.57
C LEU A 118 -17.50 -1.28 9.57
N PHE A 119 -18.23 -0.21 9.25
CA PHE A 119 -19.68 -0.24 9.12
C PHE A 119 -20.06 0.23 7.72
N VAL A 120 -20.91 -0.51 7.04
CA VAL A 120 -21.56 -0.07 5.81
C VAL A 120 -22.95 0.39 6.17
N VAL A 121 -23.23 1.66 5.91
CA VAL A 121 -24.51 2.31 6.17
C VAL A 121 -25.18 2.59 4.83
N ASP A 122 -26.45 2.21 4.69
CA ASP A 122 -27.21 2.43 3.47
C ASP A 122 -27.68 3.90 3.32
N ALA A 123 -28.29 4.21 2.17
CA ALA A 123 -28.80 5.54 1.87
C ALA A 123 -29.88 6.06 2.84
N ALA A 124 -30.56 5.14 3.56
CA ALA A 124 -31.56 5.49 4.57
C ALA A 124 -30.94 5.73 5.97
N GLY A 125 -29.65 5.43 6.15
CA GLY A 125 -28.97 5.54 7.44
C GLY A 125 -29.06 4.28 8.30
N THR A 126 -29.34 3.12 7.71
CA THR A 126 -29.39 1.83 8.40
C THR A 126 -28.06 1.09 8.19
N ILE A 127 -27.57 0.41 9.22
CA ILE A 127 -26.37 -0.42 9.12
C ILE A 127 -26.71 -1.67 8.29
N ALA A 128 -26.17 -1.75 7.07
CA ALA A 128 -26.38 -2.87 6.17
C ALA A 128 -25.39 -4.02 6.43
N TRP A 129 -24.20 -3.70 6.93
CA TRP A 129 -23.17 -4.69 7.27
C TRP A 129 -22.15 -4.09 8.26
N ARG A 130 -21.50 -4.95 9.05
CA ARG A 130 -20.43 -4.55 9.97
C ARG A 130 -19.32 -5.60 10.05
N HIS A 131 -18.10 -5.13 10.29
CA HIS A 131 -16.97 -5.91 10.79
C HIS A 131 -16.44 -5.24 12.05
N VAL A 132 -16.28 -6.00 13.12
CA VAL A 132 -15.73 -5.50 14.38
C VAL A 132 -14.66 -6.47 14.82
N ASP A 133 -13.41 -6.02 14.79
CA ASP A 133 -12.28 -6.81 15.23
C ASP A 133 -11.34 -5.98 16.10
N PRO A 134 -11.42 -6.15 17.43
CA PRO A 134 -10.51 -5.48 18.37
C PRO A 134 -9.04 -5.84 18.16
N SER A 135 -8.72 -6.97 17.53
CA SER A 135 -7.35 -7.39 17.24
C SER A 135 -6.75 -6.68 16.01
N GLY A 136 -7.59 -5.98 15.24
CA GLY A 136 -7.16 -5.16 14.12
C GLY A 136 -6.91 -5.95 12.83
N SER A 137 -7.58 -7.10 12.63
CA SER A 137 -7.53 -7.80 11.34
C SER A 137 -8.44 -7.11 10.32
N ALA A 138 -8.00 -7.13 9.06
CA ALA A 138 -8.80 -6.62 7.96
C ALA A 138 -10.10 -7.43 7.79
N PRO A 139 -11.22 -6.78 7.42
CA PRO A 139 -12.45 -7.47 7.04
C PRO A 139 -12.21 -8.37 5.82
N ASN A 140 -12.97 -9.45 5.74
CA ASN A 140 -13.03 -10.29 4.56
C ASN A 140 -13.54 -9.46 3.36
N THR A 141 -12.68 -9.28 2.35
CA THR A 141 -12.97 -8.45 1.18
C THR A 141 -14.18 -8.95 0.39
N SER A 142 -14.41 -10.27 0.35
CA SER A 142 -15.56 -10.86 -0.32
C SER A 142 -16.89 -10.52 0.37
N GLU A 143 -16.91 -10.45 1.70
CA GLU A 143 -18.11 -10.09 2.47
C GLU A 143 -18.44 -8.59 2.31
N LEU A 144 -17.41 -7.74 2.35
CA LEU A 144 -17.56 -6.31 2.09
C LEU A 144 -18.08 -6.05 0.66
N LEU A 145 -17.52 -6.74 -0.34
CA LEU A 145 -18.00 -6.66 -1.73
C LEU A 145 -19.45 -7.10 -1.87
N ALA A 146 -19.85 -8.18 -1.20
CA ALA A 146 -21.22 -8.66 -1.21
C ALA A 146 -22.19 -7.64 -0.58
N ALA A 147 -21.80 -7.05 0.56
CA ALA A 147 -22.59 -6.00 1.22
C ALA A 147 -22.76 -4.77 0.34
N LEU A 148 -21.68 -4.30 -0.31
CA LEU A 148 -21.74 -3.16 -1.22
C LEU A 148 -22.59 -3.49 -2.45
N SER A 149 -22.41 -4.67 -3.04
CA SER A 149 -23.20 -5.11 -4.20
C SER A 149 -24.70 -5.20 -3.90
N ALA A 150 -25.08 -5.52 -2.65
CA ALA A 150 -26.48 -5.53 -2.23
C ALA A 150 -27.10 -4.12 -2.15
N LEU A 151 -26.27 -3.08 -2.04
CA LEU A 151 -26.67 -1.68 -2.05
C LEU A 151 -26.63 -1.05 -3.46
N ALA A 152 -26.12 -1.79 -4.46
CA ALA A 152 -26.09 -1.35 -5.84
C ALA A 152 -27.51 -1.20 -6.37
N THR A 153 -27.85 -0.02 -6.90
CA THR A 153 -29.10 0.12 -7.65
C THR A 153 -28.88 -0.53 -9.02
N PRO A 154 -29.67 -1.54 -9.42
CA PRO A 154 -29.46 -2.20 -10.70
C PRO A 154 -29.69 -1.21 -11.85
N THR A 155 -28.65 -0.93 -12.65
CA THR A 155 -28.82 -0.26 -13.95
C THR A 155 -29.39 -1.25 -14.97
N PRO A 156 -30.22 -0.82 -15.94
CA PRO A 156 -30.77 -1.72 -16.97
C PRO A 156 -29.70 -2.51 -17.75
N GLU A 157 -28.51 -1.93 -17.94
CA GLU A 157 -27.36 -2.61 -18.57
C GLU A 157 -26.80 -3.77 -17.73
N SER A 158 -26.86 -3.69 -16.40
CA SER A 158 -26.31 -4.71 -15.49
C SER A 158 -27.14 -6.01 -15.44
N GLN A 159 -28.43 -5.95 -15.76
CA GLN A 159 -29.28 -7.15 -15.87
C GLN A 159 -29.02 -7.92 -17.17
N ALA A 160 -28.68 -7.24 -18.27
CA ALA A 160 -28.32 -7.87 -19.52
C ALA A 160 -26.95 -8.60 -19.44
N ALA A 161 -25.99 -8.04 -18.69
CA ALA A 161 -24.66 -8.63 -18.53
C ALA A 161 -24.64 -9.89 -17.64
N ARG A 162 -25.60 -10.05 -16.72
CA ARG A 162 -25.64 -11.17 -15.75
C ARG A 162 -26.05 -12.53 -16.35
N PHE A 163 -26.61 -12.57 -17.56
CA PHE A 163 -26.98 -13.81 -18.25
C PHE A 163 -26.02 -14.21 -19.38
N ALA A 164 -25.03 -13.37 -19.72
CA ALA A 164 -24.10 -13.64 -20.81
C ALA A 164 -22.72 -14.17 -20.35
N THR A 165 -22.33 -13.95 -19.09
CA THR A 165 -20.96 -14.21 -18.62
C THR A 165 -20.85 -15.45 -17.72
N LEU A 166 -21.48 -16.56 -18.13
CA LEU A 166 -21.26 -17.89 -17.54
C LEU A 166 -21.02 -18.99 -18.59
N ALA A 167 -20.73 -18.61 -19.84
CA ALA A 167 -20.30 -19.55 -20.85
C ALA A 167 -19.13 -18.93 -21.63
N THR A 168 -18.00 -19.63 -21.65
CA THR A 168 -16.81 -19.44 -22.52
C THR A 168 -16.01 -18.15 -22.27
N ASP A 169 -14.69 -18.10 -22.28
CA ASP A 169 -13.59 -19.07 -22.26
C ASP A 169 -12.31 -18.26 -21.98
N ALA A 170 -11.21 -18.96 -21.77
CA ALA A 170 -9.83 -18.47 -21.68
C ALA A 170 -9.48 -17.24 -22.56
N VAL A 171 -8.60 -16.39 -22.04
CA VAL A 171 -8.03 -15.23 -22.75
C VAL A 171 -6.75 -15.65 -23.50
N PRO A 172 -6.68 -15.50 -24.84
CA PRO A 172 -5.43 -15.38 -25.56
C PRO A 172 -5.13 -13.94 -25.96
N LEU A 173 -3.83 -13.67 -26.11
CA LEU A 173 -3.18 -12.42 -26.46
C LEU A 173 -3.62 -11.82 -27.82
N ALA A 174 -3.49 -10.50 -27.91
CA ALA A 174 -3.90 -9.62 -29.01
C ALA A 174 -3.18 -9.85 -30.36
N PRO A 175 -3.82 -9.40 -31.46
CA PRO A 175 -3.05 -8.93 -32.62
C PRO A 175 -3.49 -7.59 -33.24
N CYS A 176 -2.48 -7.05 -33.95
CA CYS A 176 -2.25 -5.85 -34.74
C CYS A 176 -3.37 -5.07 -35.47
N ALA A 177 -2.98 -3.81 -35.73
CA ALA A 177 -3.61 -2.72 -36.47
C ALA A 177 -4.20 -3.05 -37.84
N GLN A 178 -5.18 -2.24 -38.27
CA GLN A 178 -5.75 -2.26 -39.63
C GLN A 178 -5.59 -0.92 -40.37
N PRO A 179 -5.51 -0.93 -41.73
CA PRO A 179 -5.31 0.27 -42.56
C PRO A 179 -6.63 0.95 -42.99
N ARG A 180 -6.49 2.18 -43.48
CA ARG A 180 -7.52 3.11 -43.98
C ARG A 180 -8.09 2.68 -45.34
N ASP A 181 -9.33 3.10 -45.64
CA ASP A 181 -9.73 3.56 -46.98
C ASP A 181 -10.97 4.49 -46.95
N GLU A 182 -10.96 5.47 -47.86
CA GLU A 182 -11.94 6.53 -48.14
C GLU A 182 -13.23 6.02 -48.82
N HIS A 183 -14.34 6.78 -48.70
CA HIS A 183 -15.22 7.24 -49.81
C HIS A 183 -16.31 8.20 -49.27
N ASP A 184 -16.41 9.39 -49.87
CA ASP A 184 -17.50 10.38 -49.71
C ASP A 184 -18.47 10.30 -50.91
N PRO A 185 -19.76 10.65 -50.74
CA PRO A 185 -20.23 11.80 -51.52
C PRO A 185 -21.19 12.77 -50.78
N LEU A 186 -20.78 14.04 -50.75
CA LEU A 186 -21.52 15.31 -50.91
C LEU A 186 -23.05 15.32 -50.67
N LEU A 187 -23.47 15.98 -49.59
CA LEU A 187 -24.86 16.36 -49.30
C LEU A 187 -25.03 17.88 -49.23
N VAL A 188 -25.98 18.43 -49.99
CA VAL A 188 -26.36 19.85 -49.98
C VAL A 188 -27.33 20.11 -48.81
N PRO A 189 -27.06 21.07 -47.89
CA PRO A 189 -27.89 21.29 -46.71
C PRO A 189 -29.24 21.94 -47.05
N THR A 190 -30.28 21.56 -46.31
CA THR A 190 -31.66 22.00 -46.57
C THR A 190 -32.04 23.25 -45.75
N ARG A 191 -33.13 23.92 -46.14
CA ARG A 191 -33.63 25.19 -45.56
C ARG A 191 -33.85 25.20 -44.04
N ARG A 192 -33.80 24.03 -43.38
CA ARG A 192 -33.92 23.85 -41.93
C ARG A 192 -32.59 24.08 -41.19
N GLU A 193 -31.46 23.80 -41.84
CA GLU A 193 -30.10 24.00 -41.28
C GLU A 193 -29.69 25.49 -41.28
N PHE A 194 -30.21 26.28 -42.23
CA PHE A 194 -29.92 27.72 -42.31
C PHE A 194 -30.52 28.51 -41.13
N VAL A 195 -31.69 28.09 -40.63
CA VAL A 195 -32.36 28.73 -39.48
C VAL A 195 -31.65 28.39 -38.17
N THR A 196 -31.11 27.17 -38.03
CA THR A 196 -30.34 26.76 -36.84
C THR A 196 -28.98 27.49 -36.75
N THR A 197 -28.32 27.77 -37.87
CA THR A 197 -27.07 28.55 -37.89
C THR A 197 -27.27 30.04 -37.56
N ALA A 198 -28.42 30.62 -37.90
CA ALA A 198 -28.71 32.04 -37.62
C ALA A 198 -28.93 32.33 -36.13
N LEU A 199 -29.45 31.37 -35.36
CA LEU A 199 -29.67 31.53 -33.91
C LEU A 199 -28.37 31.39 -33.09
N ALA A 200 -27.43 30.55 -33.54
CA ALA A 200 -26.14 30.36 -32.88
C ALA A 200 -25.23 31.59 -32.97
N ALA A 201 -25.30 32.34 -34.09
CA ALA A 201 -24.53 33.57 -34.26
C ALA A 201 -24.97 34.71 -33.34
N ALA A 202 -26.26 34.79 -32.98
CA ALA A 202 -26.78 35.85 -32.13
C ALA A 202 -26.43 35.69 -30.64
N LEU A 203 -26.26 34.45 -30.16
CA LEU A 203 -25.84 34.15 -28.78
C LEU A 203 -24.33 34.35 -28.55
N ALA A 204 -23.51 34.17 -29.59
CA ALA A 204 -22.05 34.35 -29.50
C ALA A 204 -21.62 35.81 -29.30
N LEU A 205 -22.40 36.79 -29.75
CA LEU A 205 -22.08 38.22 -29.65
C LEU A 205 -22.46 38.86 -28.30
N ALA A 206 -23.29 38.20 -27.47
CA ALA A 206 -23.73 38.74 -26.17
C ALA A 206 -22.88 38.27 -24.97
N ALA A 207 -22.07 37.22 -25.11
CA ALA A 207 -21.25 36.67 -24.03
C ALA A 207 -19.76 37.12 -24.06
N ALA A 208 -19.34 37.80 -25.12
CA ALA A 208 -17.94 38.20 -25.33
C ALA A 208 -17.33 39.09 -24.21
N PRO A 209 -18.05 40.01 -23.53
CA PRO A 209 -17.42 40.84 -22.50
C PRO A 209 -17.36 40.19 -21.10
N LEU A 210 -17.98 39.03 -20.86
CA LEU A 210 -17.96 38.36 -19.55
C LEU A 210 -16.88 37.27 -19.40
N MET A 211 -16.23 36.86 -20.50
CA MET A 211 -15.18 35.82 -20.49
C MET A 211 -13.75 36.41 -20.48
N ALA A 212 -13.59 37.73 -20.60
CA ALA A 212 -12.29 38.40 -20.71
C ALA A 212 -11.57 38.68 -19.37
N LYS A 213 -11.99 38.04 -18.27
CA LYS A 213 -11.38 38.22 -16.92
C LYS A 213 -11.16 36.92 -16.14
N ALA A 214 -11.12 35.78 -16.81
CA ALA A 214 -10.57 34.56 -16.23
C ALA A 214 -9.20 34.31 -16.89
N GLU A 215 -8.12 34.60 -16.18
CA GLU A 215 -6.84 34.02 -16.57
C GLU A 215 -6.96 32.50 -16.44
N PRO A 216 -6.63 31.72 -17.48
CA PRO A 216 -6.65 30.27 -17.38
C PRO A 216 -5.56 29.86 -16.39
N VAL A 217 -5.96 29.32 -15.24
CA VAL A 217 -5.08 28.64 -14.28
C VAL A 217 -4.72 27.26 -14.84
N THR A 218 -4.14 27.21 -16.03
CA THR A 218 -3.75 25.95 -16.69
C THR A 218 -2.31 25.96 -17.21
N ASP A 219 -1.46 26.86 -16.74
CA ASP A 219 -0.03 26.86 -17.13
C ASP A 219 0.96 26.95 -15.95
N ARG A 220 0.49 26.75 -14.72
CA ARG A 220 1.39 26.63 -13.53
C ARG A 220 1.60 25.19 -13.03
N LEU A 221 0.92 24.21 -13.62
CA LEU A 221 1.00 22.79 -13.23
C LEU A 221 1.94 21.96 -14.11
N ALA A 222 2.60 22.57 -15.11
CA ALA A 222 3.52 21.90 -16.03
C ALA A 222 5.00 22.32 -15.84
N ALA A 223 5.36 22.88 -14.69
CA ALA A 223 6.77 23.02 -14.35
C ALA A 223 7.30 21.61 -13.99
N PRO A 224 8.41 21.14 -14.61
CA PRO A 224 9.04 19.88 -14.19
C PRO A 224 9.31 19.93 -12.69
N LEU A 225 8.89 18.89 -11.98
CA LEU A 225 9.19 18.69 -10.57
C LEU A 225 10.69 18.43 -10.42
N GLY A 226 11.48 19.50 -10.39
CA GLY A 226 12.94 19.46 -10.23
C GLY A 226 13.73 19.17 -11.50
N PRO A 227 15.08 19.25 -11.43
CA PRO A 227 15.94 18.90 -12.54
C PRO A 227 15.78 17.43 -12.89
N GLU A 228 15.69 17.12 -14.19
CA GLU A 228 15.73 15.75 -14.70
C GLU A 228 17.09 15.13 -14.32
N ILE A 229 17.08 14.17 -13.39
CA ILE A 229 18.30 13.52 -12.92
C ILE A 229 18.72 12.50 -13.96
N ALA A 230 19.83 12.76 -14.65
CA ALA A 230 20.36 11.85 -15.65
C ALA A 230 20.66 10.47 -15.01
N PRO A 231 20.22 9.35 -15.64
CA PRO A 231 20.57 8.01 -15.19
C PRO A 231 22.09 7.79 -15.23
N ALA A 232 22.59 7.01 -14.27
CA ALA A 232 23.98 6.57 -14.20
C ALA A 232 24.12 5.10 -14.62
N SER A 233 25.20 4.78 -15.34
CA SER A 233 25.58 3.39 -15.61
C SER A 233 26.39 2.87 -14.43
N VAL A 234 25.92 1.79 -13.80
CA VAL A 234 26.58 1.12 -12.68
C VAL A 234 26.91 -0.31 -13.07
N THR A 235 28.06 -0.83 -12.65
CA THR A 235 28.41 -2.24 -12.79
C THR A 235 28.88 -2.79 -11.45
N LEU A 236 28.20 -3.83 -10.97
CA LEU A 236 28.50 -4.55 -9.73
C LEU A 236 29.01 -5.96 -10.06
N ARG A 237 29.76 -6.59 -9.16
CA ARG A 237 30.03 -8.04 -9.23
C ARG A 237 29.16 -8.76 -8.21
N VAL A 238 27.98 -9.23 -8.62
CA VAL A 238 26.98 -9.83 -7.73
C VAL A 238 27.09 -11.36 -7.76
N ASN A 239 27.30 -12.00 -6.61
CA ASN A 239 27.48 -13.44 -6.47
C ASN A 239 28.51 -14.02 -7.48
N GLY A 240 29.62 -13.30 -7.69
CA GLY A 240 30.69 -13.67 -8.63
C GLY A 240 30.48 -13.24 -10.09
N HIS A 241 29.28 -12.79 -10.47
CA HIS A 241 28.94 -12.42 -11.85
C HIS A 241 28.85 -10.89 -12.05
N PRO A 242 29.36 -10.35 -13.18
CA PRO A 242 29.19 -8.93 -13.48
C PRO A 242 27.73 -8.62 -13.83
N VAL A 243 27.17 -7.58 -13.21
CA VAL A 243 25.81 -7.07 -13.45
C VAL A 243 25.90 -5.58 -13.74
N SER A 244 25.59 -5.19 -14.98
CA SER A 244 25.54 -3.79 -15.40
C SER A 244 24.09 -3.31 -15.50
N MET A 245 23.84 -2.10 -15.02
CA MET A 245 22.50 -1.50 -14.96
C MET A 245 22.57 0.01 -15.21
N THR A 246 21.49 0.56 -15.76
CA THR A 246 21.29 2.02 -15.89
C THR A 246 20.21 2.45 -14.93
N ILE A 247 20.58 3.22 -13.91
CA ILE A 247 19.73 3.52 -12.75
C ILE A 247 19.81 4.98 -12.37
N GLU A 248 18.78 5.50 -11.70
CA GLU A 248 18.87 6.83 -11.10
C GLU A 248 19.87 6.83 -9.92
N PRO A 249 20.62 7.92 -9.69
CA PRO A 249 21.60 8.01 -8.59
C PRO A 249 21.04 7.76 -7.19
N ARG A 250 19.73 7.97 -6.98
CA ARG A 250 19.05 7.74 -5.70
C ARG A 250 18.70 6.28 -5.41
N VAL A 251 18.89 5.38 -6.39
CA VAL A 251 18.57 3.96 -6.22
C VAL A 251 19.50 3.35 -5.18
N THR A 252 18.92 2.82 -4.10
CA THR A 252 19.66 2.12 -3.05
C THR A 252 20.27 0.83 -3.59
N LEU A 253 21.34 0.33 -2.96
CA LEU A 253 21.89 -1.00 -3.30
C LEU A 253 20.81 -2.08 -3.15
N LEU A 254 19.93 -1.94 -2.15
CA LEU A 254 18.79 -2.83 -1.94
C LEU A 254 17.88 -2.90 -3.18
N ASP A 255 17.44 -1.75 -3.68
CA ASP A 255 16.52 -1.68 -4.82
C ASP A 255 17.21 -2.07 -6.12
N ALA A 256 18.49 -1.73 -6.29
CA ALA A 256 19.30 -2.21 -7.41
C ALA A 256 19.35 -3.75 -7.48
N LEU A 257 19.60 -4.42 -6.36
CA LEU A 257 19.65 -5.88 -6.31
C LEU A 257 18.28 -6.51 -6.60
N ARG A 258 17.21 -5.97 -6.00
CA ARG A 258 15.88 -6.56 -6.09
C ARG A 258 15.17 -6.28 -7.41
N GLU A 259 15.09 -5.00 -7.77
CA GLU A 259 14.19 -4.52 -8.81
C GLU A 259 14.89 -4.46 -10.18
N TYR A 260 16.23 -4.30 -10.20
CA TYR A 260 17.01 -4.24 -11.44
C TYR A 260 17.76 -5.55 -11.73
N ALA A 261 18.40 -6.15 -10.72
CA ALA A 261 19.08 -7.43 -10.90
C ALA A 261 18.17 -8.65 -10.70
N GLY A 262 16.93 -8.46 -10.22
CA GLY A 262 15.94 -9.54 -10.02
C GLY A 262 16.24 -10.47 -8.84
N LEU A 263 17.20 -10.12 -7.98
CA LEU A 263 17.62 -10.90 -6.81
C LEU A 263 16.79 -10.51 -5.60
N THR A 264 15.63 -11.16 -5.47
CA THR A 264 14.61 -10.79 -4.47
C THR A 264 14.84 -11.38 -3.08
N GLY A 265 15.92 -12.16 -2.88
CA GLY A 265 16.29 -12.75 -1.60
C GLY A 265 16.54 -11.70 -0.53
N THR A 266 17.28 -10.63 -0.85
CA THR A 266 17.44 -9.47 0.03
C THR A 266 16.10 -8.75 0.23
N LYS A 267 15.74 -8.42 1.48
CA LYS A 267 14.39 -7.92 1.80
C LYS A 267 14.37 -6.45 2.23
N LYS A 268 13.32 -5.74 1.83
CA LYS A 268 12.97 -4.41 2.31
C LYS A 268 11.98 -4.54 3.47
N GLY A 269 12.46 -4.38 4.71
CA GLY A 269 11.60 -4.43 5.90
C GLY A 269 11.21 -3.05 6.42
N CYS A 270 12.17 -2.13 6.49
CA CYS A 270 11.96 -0.79 7.06
C CYS A 270 12.49 0.36 6.19
N ASP A 271 13.38 0.10 5.23
CA ASP A 271 14.10 1.10 4.41
C ASP A 271 14.89 2.19 5.16
N HIS A 272 14.96 2.11 6.50
CA HIS A 272 15.66 3.07 7.36
C HIS A 272 16.72 2.43 8.28
N GLY A 273 17.23 1.25 7.93
CA GLY A 273 18.32 0.57 8.65
C GLY A 273 17.97 -0.01 10.04
N GLN A 274 16.69 -0.16 10.36
CA GLN A 274 16.23 -0.59 11.69
C GLN A 274 16.13 -2.12 11.84
N CYS A 275 15.85 -2.86 10.75
CA CYS A 275 15.46 -4.28 10.85
C CYS A 275 16.54 -5.29 10.45
N GLY A 276 17.56 -4.89 9.69
CA GLY A 276 18.60 -5.79 9.17
C GLY A 276 18.14 -6.79 8.10
N ALA A 277 16.89 -6.76 7.63
CA ALA A 277 16.42 -7.70 6.61
C ALA A 277 17.10 -7.51 5.23
N CYS A 278 17.71 -6.34 5.02
CA CYS A 278 18.43 -5.96 3.81
C CYS A 278 19.95 -6.24 3.87
N THR A 279 20.43 -6.96 4.90
CA THR A 279 21.86 -7.24 5.02
C THR A 279 22.39 -8.04 3.83
N VAL A 280 23.45 -7.53 3.22
CA VAL A 280 24.24 -8.19 2.17
C VAL A 280 25.72 -8.09 2.55
N HIS A 281 26.62 -8.79 1.84
CA HIS A 281 28.05 -8.54 1.98
C HIS A 281 28.56 -7.68 0.84
N VAL A 282 29.26 -6.60 1.17
CA VAL A 282 30.01 -5.75 0.24
C VAL A 282 31.48 -5.96 0.53
N ASN A 283 32.24 -6.45 -0.45
CA ASN A 283 33.67 -6.75 -0.32
C ASN A 283 33.98 -7.59 0.95
N GLY A 284 33.13 -8.58 1.22
CA GLY A 284 33.25 -9.49 2.37
C GLY A 284 32.77 -8.93 3.72
N ARG A 285 32.25 -7.69 3.78
CA ARG A 285 31.72 -7.07 5.01
C ARG A 285 30.21 -6.97 4.94
N ARG A 286 29.50 -7.30 6.02
CA ARG A 286 28.05 -7.12 6.07
C ARG A 286 27.67 -5.64 6.14
N GLU A 287 26.72 -5.23 5.29
CA GLU A 287 26.21 -3.86 5.20
C GLU A 287 24.68 -3.85 5.02
N LEU A 288 24.04 -2.77 5.47
CA LEU A 288 22.61 -2.52 5.28
C LEU A 288 22.39 -1.90 3.90
N SER A 289 21.97 -2.70 2.92
CA SER A 289 21.87 -2.24 1.53
C SER A 289 20.83 -1.13 1.29
N CYS A 290 19.91 -0.89 2.23
CA CYS A 290 18.96 0.24 2.14
C CYS A 290 19.58 1.60 2.50
N LEU A 291 20.75 1.63 3.16
CA LEU A 291 21.40 2.87 3.60
C LEU A 291 22.61 3.27 2.73
N THR A 292 22.74 2.66 1.56
CA THR A 292 23.80 2.98 0.58
C THR A 292 23.22 2.99 -0.82
N PHE A 293 23.75 3.85 -1.69
CA PHE A 293 23.33 3.94 -3.08
C PHE A 293 24.13 2.99 -3.97
N ALA A 294 23.47 2.38 -4.96
CA ALA A 294 24.14 1.44 -5.86
C ALA A 294 25.29 2.10 -6.65
N VAL A 295 25.16 3.39 -6.99
CA VAL A 295 26.23 4.16 -7.66
C VAL A 295 27.51 4.28 -6.83
N MET A 296 27.43 4.13 -5.50
CA MET A 296 28.60 4.17 -4.61
C MET A 296 29.42 2.88 -4.67
N HIS A 297 28.84 1.80 -5.20
CA HIS A 297 29.42 0.45 -5.22
C HIS A 297 29.93 0.05 -6.60
N GLN A 298 30.33 1.02 -7.43
CA GLN A 298 30.87 0.77 -8.76
C GLN A 298 32.06 -0.19 -8.69
N GLY A 299 31.91 -1.38 -9.27
CA GLY A 299 32.92 -2.43 -9.32
C GLY A 299 33.04 -3.31 -8.07
N ASP A 300 32.30 -3.01 -7.00
CA ASP A 300 32.34 -3.77 -5.75
C ASP A 300 31.81 -5.20 -5.92
N GLU A 301 32.32 -6.10 -5.09
CA GLU A 301 31.83 -7.47 -4.96
C GLU A 301 30.70 -7.54 -3.95
N ILE A 302 29.52 -7.93 -4.42
CA ILE A 302 28.30 -8.02 -3.63
C ILE A 302 27.90 -9.50 -3.50
N THR A 303 27.81 -10.01 -2.28
CA THR A 303 27.24 -11.34 -2.01
C THR A 303 25.87 -11.18 -1.36
N THR A 304 24.89 -11.87 -1.89
CA THR A 304 23.50 -11.92 -1.40
C THR A 304 23.19 -13.32 -0.85
N VAL A 305 21.99 -13.51 -0.28
CA VAL A 305 21.61 -14.83 0.26
C VAL A 305 21.61 -15.92 -0.82
N GLU A 306 21.27 -15.56 -2.06
CA GLU A 306 21.31 -16.43 -3.23
C GLU A 306 22.73 -16.94 -3.53
N GLY A 307 23.76 -16.16 -3.17
CA GLY A 307 25.17 -16.52 -3.35
C GLY A 307 25.73 -17.46 -2.27
N LEU A 308 24.98 -17.79 -1.22
CA LEU A 308 25.45 -18.69 -0.16
C LEU A 308 25.41 -20.17 -0.57
N ALA A 309 24.44 -20.55 -1.40
CA ALA A 309 24.23 -21.92 -1.84
C ALA A 309 24.72 -22.13 -3.27
N THR A 310 24.99 -23.39 -3.61
CA THR A 310 25.03 -23.84 -5.00
C THR A 310 23.71 -24.53 -5.34
N ALA A 311 23.49 -24.85 -6.63
CA ALA A 311 22.25 -25.48 -7.08
C ALA A 311 21.89 -26.76 -6.28
N ASP A 312 22.90 -27.53 -5.86
CA ASP A 312 22.69 -28.85 -5.24
C ASP A 312 23.09 -28.90 -3.75
N THR A 313 23.68 -27.83 -3.20
CA THR A 313 24.25 -27.86 -1.85
C THR A 313 23.96 -26.56 -1.10
N LEU A 314 23.26 -26.72 0.04
CA LEU A 314 23.02 -25.64 0.99
C LEU A 314 24.32 -25.23 1.68
N HIS A 315 24.43 -23.95 1.99
CA HIS A 315 25.46 -23.46 2.90
C HIS A 315 25.28 -24.12 4.28
N PRO A 316 26.35 -24.46 5.03
CA PRO A 316 26.22 -25.03 6.37
C PRO A 316 25.33 -24.22 7.32
N MET A 317 25.37 -22.88 7.22
CA MET A 317 24.48 -22.00 7.97
C MET A 317 23.00 -22.14 7.58
N GLN A 318 22.70 -22.35 6.29
CA GLN A 318 21.32 -22.58 5.85
C GLN A 318 20.80 -23.93 6.38
N ALA A 319 21.62 -24.99 6.31
CA ALA A 319 21.28 -26.30 6.84
C ALA A 319 21.05 -26.27 8.37
N ALA A 320 21.89 -25.53 9.10
CA ALA A 320 21.72 -25.35 10.54
C ALA A 320 20.44 -24.57 10.87
N PHE A 321 20.11 -23.51 10.13
CA PHE A 321 18.84 -22.79 10.32
C PHE A 321 17.62 -23.70 10.11
N ILE A 322 17.66 -24.63 9.15
CA ILE A 322 16.59 -25.63 8.96
C ILE A 322 16.54 -26.60 10.14
N THR A 323 17.70 -27.10 10.58
CA THR A 323 17.80 -28.10 11.65
C THR A 323 17.29 -27.56 12.99
N HIS A 324 17.60 -26.30 13.30
CA HIS A 324 17.29 -25.67 14.58
C HIS A 324 16.04 -24.78 14.54
N ASP A 325 15.21 -24.89 13.50
CA ASP A 325 14.00 -24.08 13.32
C ASP A 325 14.28 -22.56 13.49
N GLY A 326 15.39 -22.11 12.89
CA GLY A 326 15.91 -20.75 12.97
C GLY A 326 15.13 -19.71 12.17
N PHE A 327 13.91 -20.02 11.74
CA PHE A 327 13.01 -19.12 11.01
C PHE A 327 11.56 -19.57 11.14
N GLN A 328 10.62 -18.69 10.79
CA GLN A 328 9.19 -19.04 10.67
C GLN A 328 8.63 -18.48 9.36
N CYS A 329 8.18 -17.20 9.36
CA CYS A 329 7.65 -16.56 8.15
C CYS A 329 8.68 -16.41 7.02
N GLY A 330 9.96 -16.63 7.32
CA GLY A 330 11.04 -16.57 6.34
C GLY A 330 11.56 -15.18 6.04
N TYR A 331 10.83 -14.10 6.38
CA TYR A 331 11.13 -12.75 5.89
C TYR A 331 12.48 -12.18 6.37
N CYS A 332 12.84 -12.37 7.64
CA CYS A 332 14.13 -11.90 8.16
C CYS A 332 15.30 -12.86 7.84
N THR A 333 15.00 -14.10 7.44
CA THR A 333 15.99 -15.18 7.28
C THR A 333 17.15 -14.81 6.35
N PRO A 334 16.94 -14.15 5.19
CA PRO A 334 18.04 -13.69 4.35
C PRO A 334 19.04 -12.81 5.11
N GLY A 335 18.56 -11.76 5.78
CA GLY A 335 19.42 -10.89 6.59
C GLY A 335 20.09 -11.62 7.75
N GLN A 336 19.37 -12.54 8.41
CA GLN A 336 19.92 -13.38 9.48
C GLN A 336 21.07 -14.27 8.97
N LEU A 337 20.90 -14.93 7.81
CA LEU A 337 21.92 -15.78 7.21
C LEU A 337 23.15 -14.97 6.80
N MET A 338 22.95 -13.80 6.17
CA MET A 338 24.05 -12.93 5.78
C MET A 338 24.80 -12.40 7.01
N SER A 339 24.11 -11.97 8.06
CA SER A 339 24.76 -11.55 9.30
C SER A 339 25.47 -12.69 10.02
N ALA A 340 24.83 -13.86 10.12
CA ALA A 340 25.39 -15.03 10.79
C ALA A 340 26.66 -15.55 10.11
N THR A 341 26.70 -15.53 8.78
CA THR A 341 27.89 -15.95 8.02
C THR A 341 29.06 -14.97 8.16
N ALA A 342 28.79 -13.65 8.13
CA ALA A 342 29.82 -12.63 8.39
C ALA A 342 30.35 -12.72 9.83
N LEU A 343 29.46 -12.93 10.80
CA LEU A 343 29.79 -13.05 12.22
C LEU A 343 30.85 -14.12 12.51
N LEU A 344 30.90 -15.21 11.72
CA LEU A 344 31.91 -16.26 11.88
C LEU A 344 33.35 -15.78 11.63
N MET A 345 33.52 -14.66 10.93
CA MET A 345 34.81 -14.05 10.60
C MET A 345 35.09 -12.77 11.39
N GLU A 346 34.11 -12.30 12.18
CA GLU A 346 34.19 -11.08 12.97
C GLU A 346 34.65 -11.38 14.41
N PRO A 347 35.17 -10.37 15.14
CA PRO A 347 35.53 -10.51 16.55
C PRO A 347 34.28 -10.61 17.44
N CYS A 348 33.64 -11.78 17.42
CA CYS A 348 32.48 -12.10 18.23
C CYS A 348 32.81 -13.23 19.20
N GLY A 349 32.55 -13.03 20.50
CA GLY A 349 32.85 -14.03 21.53
C GLY A 349 32.09 -15.36 21.34
N PRO A 350 32.48 -16.43 22.07
CA PRO A 350 31.96 -17.78 21.85
C PRO A 350 30.58 -18.03 22.47
N THR A 351 30.10 -17.16 23.37
CA THR A 351 28.89 -17.43 24.15
C THR A 351 27.63 -17.08 23.38
N ASP A 352 26.49 -17.61 23.84
CA ASP A 352 25.18 -17.24 23.29
C ASP A 352 24.88 -15.75 23.46
N ALA A 353 25.36 -15.14 24.55
CA ALA A 353 25.20 -13.71 24.79
C ALA A 353 25.97 -12.89 23.75
N ASP A 354 27.19 -13.31 23.41
CA ASP A 354 27.99 -12.67 22.36
C ASP A 354 27.28 -12.78 21.00
N VAL A 355 26.77 -13.97 20.65
CA VAL A 355 26.00 -14.16 19.40
C VAL A 355 24.78 -13.24 19.37
N LYS A 356 24.02 -13.15 20.46
CA LYS A 356 22.84 -12.27 20.54
C LYS A 356 23.21 -10.80 20.32
N GLU A 357 24.31 -10.35 20.93
CA GLU A 357 24.80 -8.98 20.73
C GLU A 357 25.23 -8.74 19.29
N CYS A 358 26.07 -9.62 18.72
CA CYS A 358 26.56 -9.51 17.35
C CYS A 358 25.46 -9.63 16.27
N MET A 359 24.31 -10.24 16.61
CA MET A 359 23.14 -10.40 15.73
C MET A 359 22.00 -9.42 16.05
N SER A 360 22.17 -8.54 17.05
CA SER A 360 21.11 -7.64 17.54
C SER A 360 20.55 -6.69 16.46
N GLY A 361 21.34 -6.39 15.42
CA GLY A 361 20.92 -5.60 14.26
C GLY A 361 19.95 -6.30 13.30
N ASN A 362 19.62 -7.57 13.50
CA ASN A 362 18.68 -8.34 12.67
C ASN A 362 17.42 -8.71 13.46
N ILE A 363 16.33 -7.99 13.22
CA ILE A 363 15.07 -8.16 13.96
C ILE A 363 14.25 -9.31 13.38
N CYS A 364 13.73 -10.16 14.28
CA CYS A 364 12.80 -11.24 13.97
C CYS A 364 11.51 -11.10 14.79
N ARG A 365 10.42 -10.66 14.14
CA ARG A 365 9.12 -10.48 14.82
C ARG A 365 8.46 -11.79 15.24
N CYS A 366 8.74 -12.89 14.53
CA CYS A 366 8.26 -14.22 14.90
C CYS A 366 8.93 -14.78 16.15
N GLY A 367 10.03 -14.17 16.62
CA GLY A 367 10.72 -14.60 17.84
C GLY A 367 11.58 -15.86 17.70
N ALA A 368 12.02 -16.23 16.50
CA ALA A 368 12.87 -17.41 16.24
C ALA A 368 14.33 -17.29 16.77
N TYR A 369 14.64 -16.28 17.59
CA TYR A 369 16.00 -16.03 18.10
C TYR A 369 16.66 -17.23 18.79
N PRO A 370 15.96 -18.06 19.59
CA PRO A 370 16.59 -19.25 20.18
C PRO A 370 17.13 -20.23 19.12
N GLY A 371 16.36 -20.50 18.07
CA GLY A 371 16.77 -21.35 16.95
C GLY A 371 17.90 -20.73 16.12
N ILE A 372 17.87 -19.41 15.90
CA ILE A 372 18.94 -18.67 15.22
C ILE A 372 20.27 -18.80 15.99
N VAL A 373 20.25 -18.59 17.31
CA VAL A 373 21.45 -18.70 18.15
C VAL A 373 21.97 -20.14 18.14
N ALA A 374 21.08 -21.13 18.29
CA ALA A 374 21.44 -22.55 18.24
C ALA A 374 22.12 -22.93 16.91
N ALA A 375 21.56 -22.48 15.78
CA ALA A 375 22.13 -22.72 14.46
C ALA A 375 23.54 -22.13 14.30
N ILE A 376 23.76 -20.90 14.78
CA ILE A 376 25.09 -20.25 14.72
C ILE A 376 26.10 -21.01 15.57
N GLN A 377 25.71 -21.46 16.76
CA GLN A 377 26.60 -22.19 17.66
C GLN A 377 26.96 -23.57 17.12
N ASP A 378 26.01 -24.26 16.49
CA ASP A 378 26.25 -25.55 15.83
C ASP A 378 27.30 -25.42 14.71
N VAL A 379 27.17 -24.41 13.84
CA VAL A 379 28.16 -24.12 12.78
C VAL A 379 29.53 -23.74 13.38
N ARG A 380 29.56 -23.01 14.49
CA ARG A 380 30.82 -22.67 15.18
C ARG A 380 31.51 -23.92 15.75
N ALA A 381 30.75 -24.86 16.30
CA ALA A 381 31.28 -26.10 16.84
C ALA A 381 31.90 -26.97 15.73
N THR A 382 31.19 -27.12 14.61
CA THR A 382 31.66 -27.90 13.45
C THR A 382 32.85 -27.30 12.71
N ARG A 383 33.09 -25.98 12.81
CA ARG A 383 34.30 -25.34 12.24
C ARG A 383 35.56 -25.46 13.13
N ARG A 384 35.40 -25.78 14.41
CA ARG A 384 36.52 -25.88 15.37
C ARG A 384 37.06 -27.30 15.52
N GLY A 385 36.29 -28.32 15.13
CA GLY A 385 36.76 -29.69 14.95
C GLY A 385 37.29 -29.89 13.55
#